data_AF-A0A950S5K7-F1
#
_entry.id   AF-A0A950S5K7-F1
#
_cell.length_a   1.000
_cell.length_b   1.000
_cell.length_c   1.000
_cell.angle_alpha   90.00
_cell.angle_beta   90.00
_cell.angle_gamma   90.00
#
_symmetry.space_group_name_H-M   'P 1'
#
loop_
_entity.id
_entity.type
_entity.pdbx_description
1 polymer ?
#
loop_
_entity_poly.entity_id
_entity_poly.type
_entity_poly.pdbx_seq_one_letter_code
_entity_poly.pdbx_strand_id
1 'polypeptide(L)'
;MDQFRQHVTNALEADSADDLEQALRLYSDEFLSGMPLLGTTDFDEWLRTEREELRGMYLLALRAQVDACMRRGRWSEGVSVARRLVEEEPWLEEAHCQLMLMLARSGQRQAALDQYEACRRALREELAVEPQPETRALFNRLRSAPTRPRHNLPSPSGPLIGRVNELRLLSALLAEAECRLMTISAWVEVGKRASRSRSVVISLCVLSRWGSSRSRMASCSYRWPSSRLHPAVWIETGAKRLT
;
A
#
# COMPACT_ATOMS: atom_id res chain seq x y z
N MET A 1 21.38 13.57 -26.96
CA MET A 1 19.95 13.85 -26.72
C MET A 1 19.04 13.06 -27.66
N ASP A 2 19.50 12.67 -28.85
CA ASP A 2 18.73 11.83 -29.78
C ASP A 2 18.24 10.50 -29.18
N GLN A 3 19.10 9.81 -28.40
CA GLN A 3 18.69 8.58 -27.70
C GLN A 3 17.56 8.82 -26.69
N PHE A 4 17.62 9.94 -25.96
CA PHE A 4 16.54 10.33 -25.06
C PHE A 4 15.24 10.55 -25.84
N ARG A 5 15.29 11.35 -26.91
CA ARG A 5 14.13 11.60 -27.77
C ARG A 5 13.54 10.28 -28.29
N GLN A 6 14.39 9.37 -28.75
CA GLN A 6 13.97 8.05 -29.26
C GLN A 6 13.29 7.21 -28.18
N HIS A 7 13.86 7.12 -26.98
CA HIS A 7 13.25 6.36 -25.88
C HIS A 7 11.92 6.95 -25.44
N VAL A 8 11.77 8.28 -25.38
CA VAL A 8 10.48 8.91 -25.07
C VAL A 8 9.45 8.58 -26.15
N THR A 9 9.79 8.71 -27.43
CA THR A 9 8.87 8.37 -28.53
C THR A 9 8.44 6.89 -28.46
N ASN A 10 9.40 5.97 -28.35
CA ASN A 10 9.13 4.54 -28.25
C ASN A 10 8.25 4.22 -27.04
N ALA A 11 8.54 4.84 -25.89
CA ALA A 11 7.77 4.67 -24.68
C ALA A 11 6.32 5.11 -24.84
N LEU A 12 6.08 6.27 -25.47
CA LEU A 12 4.74 6.83 -25.65
C LEU A 12 3.93 6.02 -26.68
N GLU A 13 4.57 5.50 -27.72
CA GLU A 13 3.90 4.67 -28.74
C GLU A 13 3.60 3.24 -28.24
N ALA A 14 4.53 2.63 -27.50
CA ALA A 14 4.46 1.22 -27.11
C ALA A 14 4.06 0.99 -25.63
N ASP A 15 3.80 2.05 -24.85
CA ASP A 15 3.58 2.01 -23.39
C ASP A 15 4.71 1.23 -22.65
N SER A 16 5.94 1.39 -23.14
CA SER A 16 7.13 0.67 -22.67
C SER A 16 7.72 1.34 -21.44
N ALA A 17 7.56 0.71 -20.28
CA ALA A 17 8.10 1.22 -19.01
C ALA A 17 9.64 1.19 -18.96
N ASP A 18 10.26 0.26 -19.68
CA ASP A 18 11.73 0.14 -19.71
C ASP A 18 12.33 1.31 -20.51
N ASP A 19 11.69 1.70 -21.61
CA ASP A 19 12.05 2.88 -22.39
C ASP A 19 11.84 4.17 -21.59
N LEU A 20 10.74 4.28 -20.81
CA LEU A 20 10.53 5.41 -19.90
C LEU A 20 11.65 5.51 -18.87
N GLU A 21 12.05 4.40 -18.26
CA GLU A 21 13.12 4.40 -17.26
C GLU A 21 14.48 4.77 -17.88
N GLN A 22 14.76 4.30 -19.10
CA GLN A 22 15.97 4.67 -19.84
C GLN A 22 15.97 6.15 -20.23
N ALA A 23 14.85 6.68 -20.75
CA ALA A 23 14.71 8.10 -21.05
C ALA A 23 14.95 8.96 -19.80
N LEU A 24 14.30 8.64 -18.68
CA LEU A 24 14.43 9.40 -17.43
C LEU A 24 15.82 9.31 -16.77
N ARG A 25 16.64 8.30 -17.13
CA ARG A 25 18.05 8.19 -16.74
C ARG A 25 18.96 9.06 -17.60
N LEU A 26 18.66 9.18 -18.90
CA LEU A 26 19.45 9.98 -19.84
C LEU A 26 19.25 11.48 -19.62
N TYR A 27 18.07 11.88 -19.14
CA TYR A 27 17.78 13.26 -18.76
C TYR A 27 18.14 13.49 -17.28
N SER A 28 19.33 14.06 -17.04
CA SER A 28 19.87 14.28 -15.69
C SER A 28 19.92 15.75 -15.28
N ASP A 29 20.05 16.67 -16.25
CA ASP A 29 20.12 18.12 -16.03
C ASP A 29 19.67 18.85 -17.31
N GLU A 30 19.49 20.18 -17.23
CA GLU A 30 19.16 21.01 -18.38
C GLU A 30 20.20 20.84 -19.50
N PHE A 31 19.74 20.73 -20.74
CA PHE A 31 20.63 20.55 -21.88
C PHE A 31 21.63 21.70 -22.00
N LEU A 32 22.93 21.37 -21.94
CA LEU A 32 24.02 22.34 -21.88
C LEU A 32 23.88 23.34 -20.72
N SER A 33 23.48 22.89 -19.52
CA SER A 33 23.29 23.74 -18.32
C SER A 33 24.47 24.68 -17.99
N GLY A 34 25.70 24.30 -18.37
CA GLY A 34 26.90 25.13 -18.21
C GLY A 34 27.12 26.24 -19.26
N MET A 35 26.28 26.34 -20.29
CA MET A 35 26.36 27.37 -21.32
C MET A 35 25.35 28.50 -21.04
N PRO A 36 25.79 29.73 -20.74
CA PRO A 36 24.90 30.87 -20.57
C PRO A 36 24.38 31.38 -21.92
N LEU A 37 23.17 31.93 -21.92
CA LEU A 37 22.65 32.68 -23.06
C LEU A 37 23.44 33.98 -23.21
N LEU A 38 23.91 34.27 -24.43
CA LEU A 38 24.74 35.44 -24.75
C LEU A 38 23.89 36.69 -25.02
N GLY A 39 22.58 36.54 -25.20
CA GLY A 39 21.57 37.60 -25.16
C GLY A 39 21.21 38.23 -26.50
N THR A 40 21.82 37.83 -27.63
CA THR A 40 21.63 38.48 -28.94
C THR A 40 21.84 37.59 -30.15
N THR A 41 22.07 36.28 -29.99
CA THR A 41 22.46 35.40 -31.10
C THR A 41 21.34 34.45 -31.53
N ASP A 42 21.29 34.10 -32.82
CA ASP A 42 20.42 33.02 -33.35
C ASP A 42 20.63 31.70 -32.59
N PHE A 43 21.84 31.51 -32.07
CA PHE A 43 22.20 30.39 -31.22
C PHE A 43 21.44 30.38 -29.88
N ASP A 44 21.23 31.53 -29.24
CA ASP A 44 20.49 31.61 -27.97
C ASP A 44 19.01 31.25 -28.15
N GLU A 45 18.41 31.67 -29.27
CA GLU A 45 17.03 31.32 -29.60
C GLU A 45 16.88 29.84 -29.92
N TRP A 46 17.80 29.28 -30.71
CA TRP A 46 17.87 27.84 -30.94
C TRP A 46 18.05 27.07 -29.62
N LEU A 47 18.98 27.49 -28.75
CA LEU A 47 19.27 26.82 -27.50
C LEU A 47 18.08 26.84 -26.53
N ARG A 48 17.35 27.97 -26.44
CA ARG A 48 16.10 28.04 -25.66
C ARG A 48 15.05 27.07 -26.20
N THR A 49 14.86 27.05 -27.52
CA THR A 49 13.89 26.16 -28.17
C THR A 49 14.22 24.70 -27.90
N GLU A 50 15.49 24.32 -28.07
CA GLU A 50 15.96 22.95 -27.83
C GLU A 50 15.78 22.53 -26.36
N ARG A 51 16.09 23.43 -25.41
CA ARG A 51 15.88 23.18 -23.97
C ARG A 51 14.41 23.01 -23.63
N GLU A 52 13.53 23.87 -24.16
CA GLU A 52 12.09 23.80 -23.93
C GLU A 52 11.49 22.51 -24.49
N GLU A 53 11.87 22.12 -25.71
CA GLU A 53 11.44 20.85 -26.30
C GLU A 53 11.86 19.65 -25.45
N LEU A 54 13.12 19.59 -25.05
CA LEU A 54 13.65 18.49 -24.24
C LEU A 54 12.98 18.44 -22.87
N ARG A 55 12.73 19.60 -22.26
CA ARG A 55 11.99 19.69 -20.98
C ARG A 55 10.55 19.20 -21.15
N GLY A 56 9.85 19.60 -22.21
CA GLY A 56 8.51 19.13 -22.52
C GLY A 56 8.46 17.60 -22.68
N MET A 57 9.39 17.02 -23.42
CA MET A 57 9.50 15.56 -23.56
C MET A 57 9.80 14.85 -22.24
N TYR A 58 10.64 15.45 -21.40
CA TYR A 58 10.97 14.93 -20.07
C TYR A 58 9.75 14.91 -19.15
N LEU A 59 8.97 15.99 -19.13
CA LEU A 59 7.71 16.08 -18.38
C LEU A 59 6.70 15.02 -18.84
N LEU A 60 6.56 14.81 -20.15
CA LEU A 60 5.70 13.75 -20.69
C LEU A 60 6.16 12.36 -20.21
N ALA A 61 7.46 12.09 -20.24
CA ALA A 61 8.02 10.82 -19.77
C ALA A 61 7.80 10.62 -18.26
N LEU A 62 7.98 11.66 -17.44
CA LEU A 62 7.69 11.61 -15.99
C LEU A 62 6.23 11.25 -15.74
N ARG A 63 5.28 11.97 -16.36
CA ARG A 63 3.84 11.73 -16.21
C ARG A 63 3.47 10.30 -16.62
N ALA A 64 3.93 9.85 -17.79
CA ALA A 64 3.70 8.48 -18.26
C ALA A 64 4.24 7.43 -17.29
N GLN A 65 5.42 7.66 -16.71
CA GLN A 65 6.02 6.73 -15.75
C GLN A 65 5.28 6.71 -14.41
N VAL A 66 4.80 7.87 -13.93
CA VAL A 66 3.94 7.97 -12.75
C VAL A 66 2.66 7.18 -12.97
N ASP A 67 1.99 7.36 -14.11
CA ASP A 67 0.77 6.63 -14.47
C ASP A 67 1.02 5.12 -14.60
N ALA A 68 2.14 4.71 -15.21
CA ALA A 68 2.53 3.31 -15.29
C ALA A 68 2.75 2.70 -13.89
N CYS A 69 3.40 3.44 -12.97
CA CYS A 69 3.59 3.00 -11.59
C CYS A 69 2.26 2.89 -10.85
N MET A 70 1.33 3.84 -11.05
CA MET A 70 -0.03 3.79 -10.49
C MET A 70 -0.80 2.56 -10.96
N ARG A 71 -0.82 2.30 -12.27
CA ARG A 71 -1.51 1.15 -12.88
C ARG A 71 -0.96 -0.19 -12.39
N ARG A 72 0.37 -0.29 -12.25
CA ARG A 72 1.05 -1.52 -11.83
C ARG A 72 1.13 -1.69 -10.32
N GLY A 73 0.68 -0.70 -9.54
CA GLY A 73 0.74 -0.72 -8.08
C GLY A 73 2.15 -0.65 -7.50
N ARG A 74 3.13 -0.14 -8.27
CA ARG A 74 4.53 0.03 -7.83
C ARG A 74 4.70 1.34 -7.08
N TRP A 75 4.07 1.42 -5.91
CA TRP A 75 3.94 2.67 -5.14
C TRP A 75 5.28 3.24 -4.70
N SER A 76 6.20 2.40 -4.21
CA SER A 76 7.51 2.86 -3.72
C SER A 76 8.40 3.42 -4.83
N GLU A 77 8.42 2.78 -6.00
CA GLU A 77 9.15 3.24 -7.17
C GLU A 77 8.53 4.54 -7.72
N GLY A 78 7.19 4.61 -7.78
CA GLY A 78 6.49 5.79 -8.27
C GLY A 78 6.74 7.05 -7.42
N VAL A 79 7.01 6.92 -6.10
CA VAL A 79 7.27 8.07 -5.22
C VAL A 79 8.45 8.91 -5.70
N SER A 80 9.56 8.30 -6.14
CA SER A 80 10.73 9.07 -6.59
C SER A 80 10.45 9.83 -7.88
N VAL A 81 9.74 9.20 -8.82
CA VAL A 81 9.35 9.81 -10.10
C VAL A 81 8.34 10.93 -9.89
N ALA A 82 7.32 10.70 -9.05
CA ALA A 82 6.31 11.71 -8.75
C ALA A 82 6.87 12.91 -7.98
N ARG A 83 7.91 12.73 -7.15
CA ARG A 83 8.64 13.86 -6.55
C ARG A 83 9.34 14.73 -7.59
N ARG A 84 10.06 14.11 -8.53
CA ARG A 84 10.69 14.83 -9.66
C ARG A 84 9.66 15.62 -10.47
N LEU A 85 8.49 15.01 -10.72
CA LEU A 85 7.40 15.71 -11.43
C LEU A 85 6.87 16.92 -10.65
N VAL A 86 6.70 16.80 -9.34
CA VAL A 86 6.28 17.93 -8.48
C VAL A 86 7.38 19.01 -8.39
N GLU A 87 8.66 18.64 -8.42
CA GLU A 87 9.76 19.59 -8.44
C GLU A 87 9.79 20.42 -9.73
N GLU A 88 9.49 19.78 -10.87
CA GLU A 88 9.41 20.46 -12.17
C GLU A 88 8.14 21.30 -12.34
N GLU A 89 6.99 20.79 -11.85
CA GLU A 89 5.69 21.46 -11.95
C GLU A 89 4.98 21.55 -10.58
N PRO A 90 5.45 22.43 -9.66
CA PRO A 90 4.87 22.58 -8.33
C PRO A 90 3.39 23.01 -8.32
N TRP A 91 2.93 23.66 -9.39
CA TRP A 91 1.54 24.08 -9.57
C TRP A 91 0.63 22.95 -10.09
N LEU A 92 1.18 21.81 -10.51
CA LEU A 92 0.40 20.69 -11.04
C LEU A 92 -0.23 19.87 -9.92
N GLU A 93 -1.44 20.24 -9.53
CA GLU A 93 -2.18 19.61 -8.43
C GLU A 93 -2.40 18.10 -8.60
N GLU A 94 -2.55 17.62 -9.84
CA GLU A 94 -2.67 16.19 -10.13
C GLU A 94 -1.42 15.40 -9.70
N ALA A 95 -0.22 15.92 -9.96
CA ALA A 95 1.04 15.30 -9.55
C ALA A 95 1.15 15.21 -8.03
N HIS A 96 0.70 16.25 -7.31
CA HIS A 96 0.60 16.21 -5.85
C HIS A 96 -0.36 15.11 -5.38
N CYS A 97 -1.55 14.99 -5.99
CA CYS A 97 -2.53 13.95 -5.66
C CYS A 97 -1.99 12.53 -5.88
N GLN A 98 -1.31 12.31 -7.01
CA GLN A 98 -0.67 11.04 -7.34
C GLN A 98 0.41 10.69 -6.30
N LEU A 99 1.27 11.65 -5.95
CA LEU A 99 2.31 11.45 -4.92
C LEU A 99 1.69 11.17 -3.54
N MET A 100 0.63 11.89 -3.14
CA MET A 100 -0.10 11.63 -1.90
C MET A 100 -0.63 10.18 -1.85
N LEU A 101 -1.23 9.71 -2.94
CA LEU A 101 -1.72 8.34 -3.05
C LEU A 101 -0.59 7.31 -2.96
N MET A 102 0.50 7.51 -3.70
CA MET A 102 1.66 6.61 -3.67
C MET A 102 2.31 6.54 -2.27
N LEU A 103 2.47 7.67 -1.60
CA LEU A 103 2.97 7.74 -0.22
C LEU A 103 2.05 7.00 0.75
N ALA A 104 0.74 7.23 0.65
CA ALA A 104 -0.22 6.53 1.50
C ALA A 104 -0.22 5.01 1.27
N ARG A 105 -0.16 4.56 0.00
CA ARG A 105 -0.14 3.14 -0.38
C ARG A 105 1.18 2.45 -0.04
N SER A 106 2.29 3.16 -0.02
CA SER A 106 3.59 2.66 0.46
C SER A 106 3.74 2.71 2.00
N GLY A 107 2.68 3.10 2.73
CA GLY A 107 2.67 3.12 4.20
C GLY A 107 3.35 4.35 4.82
N GLN A 108 3.57 5.41 4.04
CA GLN A 108 4.14 6.71 4.43
C GLN A 108 3.02 7.75 4.58
N ARG A 109 2.02 7.45 5.40
CA ARG A 109 0.82 8.29 5.56
C ARG A 109 1.13 9.73 5.97
N GLN A 110 2.03 9.93 6.95
CA GLN A 110 2.36 11.27 7.42
C GLN A 110 2.93 12.12 6.28
N ALA A 111 3.87 11.56 5.51
CA ALA A 111 4.41 12.23 4.33
C ALA A 111 3.33 12.56 3.28
N ALA A 112 2.30 11.72 3.14
CA ALA A 112 1.17 12.03 2.26
C ALA A 112 0.33 13.22 2.75
N LEU A 113 0.19 13.40 4.07
CA LEU A 113 -0.50 14.56 4.64
C LEU A 113 0.35 15.83 4.50
N ASP A 114 1.66 15.71 4.72
CA ASP A 114 2.60 16.82 4.55
C ASP A 114 2.66 17.27 3.07
N GLN A 115 2.52 16.33 2.12
CA GLN A 115 2.46 16.63 0.69
C GLN A 115 1.24 17.48 0.30
N TYR A 116 0.10 17.32 0.98
CA TYR A 116 -1.07 18.17 0.76
C TYR A 116 -0.78 19.62 1.19
N GLU A 117 -0.10 19.80 2.32
CA GLU A 117 0.29 21.13 2.80
C GLU A 117 1.28 21.78 1.83
N ALA A 118 2.20 21.01 1.25
CA ALA A 118 3.08 21.48 0.18
C ALA A 118 2.30 21.88 -1.08
N CYS A 119 1.31 21.10 -1.50
CA CYS A 119 0.42 21.42 -2.63
C CYS A 119 -0.32 22.74 -2.39
N ARG A 120 -0.95 22.90 -1.21
CA ARG A 120 -1.68 24.12 -0.85
C ARG A 120 -0.76 25.35 -0.87
N ARG A 121 0.48 25.21 -0.40
CA ARG A 121 1.46 26.30 -0.43
C ARG A 121 1.83 26.67 -1.87
N ALA A 122 2.20 25.69 -2.71
CA ALA A 122 2.59 25.93 -4.09
C ALA A 122 1.46 26.57 -4.91
N LEU A 123 0.22 26.07 -4.80
CA LEU A 123 -0.94 26.66 -5.49
C LEU A 123 -1.23 28.10 -5.05
N ARG A 124 -1.03 28.40 -3.77
CA ARG A 124 -1.22 29.75 -3.25
C ARG A 124 -0.13 30.71 -3.71
N GLU A 125 1.12 30.26 -3.71
CA GLU A 125 2.29 31.08 -4.09
C GLU A 125 2.32 31.35 -5.60
N GLU A 126 2.08 30.33 -6.42
CA GLU A 126 2.22 30.44 -7.88
C GLU A 126 0.93 30.93 -8.57
N LEU A 127 -0.25 30.53 -8.08
CA LEU A 127 -1.52 30.75 -8.76
C LEU A 127 -2.55 31.54 -7.94
N ALA A 128 -2.26 31.84 -6.66
CA ALA A 128 -3.19 32.47 -5.73
C ALA A 128 -4.55 31.73 -5.61
N VAL A 129 -4.55 30.41 -5.75
CA VAL A 129 -5.74 29.55 -5.63
C VAL A 129 -5.61 28.56 -4.47
N GLU A 130 -6.74 28.01 -4.03
CA GLU A 130 -6.79 26.91 -3.07
C GLU A 130 -6.93 25.56 -3.78
N PRO A 131 -6.52 24.43 -3.14
CA PRO A 131 -6.69 23.10 -3.69
C PRO A 131 -8.14 22.78 -4.02
N GLN A 132 -8.34 22.06 -5.12
CA GLN A 132 -9.65 21.64 -5.61
C GLN A 132 -10.39 20.77 -4.59
N PRO A 133 -11.74 20.74 -4.63
CA PRO A 133 -12.55 19.92 -3.74
C PRO A 133 -12.14 18.45 -3.70
N GLU A 134 -11.74 17.88 -4.84
CA GLU A 134 -11.30 16.51 -5.02
C GLU A 134 -10.01 16.23 -4.22
N THR A 135 -9.05 17.14 -4.26
CA THR A 135 -7.78 17.07 -3.52
C THR A 135 -8.01 17.18 -2.03
N ARG A 136 -8.89 18.11 -1.61
CA ARG A 136 -9.32 18.23 -0.21
C ARG A 136 -10.03 16.96 0.27
N ALA A 137 -10.86 16.35 -0.58
CA ALA A 137 -11.52 15.09 -0.28
C ALA A 137 -10.52 13.94 -0.17
N LEU A 138 -9.50 13.88 -1.03
CA LEU A 138 -8.39 12.93 -0.90
C LEU A 138 -7.66 13.10 0.44
N PHE A 139 -7.24 14.32 0.77
CA PHE A 139 -6.59 14.62 2.06
C PHE A 139 -7.45 14.16 3.24
N ASN A 140 -8.75 14.49 3.24
CA ASN A 140 -9.66 14.10 4.31
C ASN A 140 -9.80 12.57 4.43
N ARG A 141 -9.87 11.84 3.31
CA ARG A 141 -9.88 10.36 3.31
C ARG A 141 -8.57 9.80 3.87
N LEU A 142 -7.43 10.34 3.48
CA LEU A 142 -6.13 9.91 3.98
C LEU A 142 -5.98 10.22 5.47
N ARG A 143 -6.53 11.34 5.95
CA ARG A 143 -6.52 11.76 7.35
C ARG A 143 -7.45 10.93 8.24
N SER A 144 -8.60 10.48 7.73
CA SER A 144 -9.58 9.71 8.49
C SER A 144 -9.38 8.19 8.43
N ALA A 145 -8.56 7.69 7.49
CA ALA A 145 -8.30 6.27 7.38
C ALA A 145 -7.77 5.68 8.71
N PRO A 146 -8.20 4.51 9.18
CA PRO A 146 -7.63 3.90 10.37
C PRO A 146 -6.14 3.58 10.13
N THR A 147 -5.28 3.92 11.09
CA THR A 147 -3.86 3.54 11.06
C THR A 147 -3.79 2.02 11.21
N ARG A 148 -3.70 1.28 10.09
CA ARG A 148 -3.50 -0.16 10.16
C ARG A 148 -2.09 -0.40 10.72
N PRO A 149 -1.94 -1.08 11.86
CA PRO A 149 -0.61 -1.48 12.31
C PRO A 149 0.03 -2.31 11.20
N ARG A 150 1.31 -2.04 10.91
CA ARG A 150 2.08 -2.83 9.96
C ARG A 150 2.17 -4.24 10.51
N HIS A 151 1.37 -5.15 9.97
CA HIS A 151 1.46 -6.58 10.25
C HIS A 151 2.04 -7.28 9.04
N ASN A 152 2.92 -8.25 9.24
CA ASN A 152 3.47 -9.07 8.16
C ASN A 152 2.50 -10.14 7.66
N LEU A 153 1.20 -10.00 7.96
CA LEU A 153 0.18 -10.91 7.45
C LEU A 153 -0.13 -10.59 5.99
N PRO A 154 -0.23 -11.62 5.13
CA PRO A 154 -0.65 -11.44 3.75
C PRO A 154 -2.06 -10.84 3.68
N SER A 155 -2.33 -10.07 2.61
CA SER A 155 -3.65 -9.52 2.34
C SER A 155 -4.69 -10.64 2.30
N PRO A 156 -5.84 -10.49 3.00
CA PRO A 156 -6.84 -11.55 3.07
C PRO A 156 -7.34 -11.90 1.66
N SER A 157 -7.23 -13.18 1.30
CA SER A 157 -7.42 -13.70 -0.07
C SER A 157 -8.89 -13.89 -0.47
N GLY A 158 -9.83 -13.29 0.28
CA GLY A 158 -11.27 -13.41 0.05
C GLY A 158 -12.08 -13.55 1.34
N PRO A 159 -13.42 -13.54 1.25
CA PRO A 159 -14.28 -13.77 2.41
C PRO A 159 -14.12 -15.21 2.93
N LEU A 160 -14.19 -15.37 4.25
CA LEU A 160 -14.18 -16.67 4.91
C LEU A 160 -15.56 -17.35 4.76
N ILE A 161 -15.82 -17.89 3.56
CA ILE A 161 -17.08 -18.55 3.23
C ILE A 161 -17.28 -19.79 4.12
N GLY A 162 -18.49 -19.92 4.70
CA GLY A 162 -18.87 -21.06 5.51
C GLY A 162 -18.38 -21.03 6.97
N ARG A 163 -17.73 -19.94 7.41
CA ARG A 163 -17.16 -19.79 8.76
C ARG A 163 -17.88 -18.77 9.65
N VAL A 164 -19.15 -18.49 9.37
CA VAL A 164 -19.91 -17.41 10.04
C VAL A 164 -20.06 -17.66 11.55
N ASN A 165 -20.29 -18.90 11.96
CA ASN A 165 -20.44 -19.25 13.37
C ASN A 165 -19.11 -19.19 14.12
N GLU A 166 -18.03 -19.63 13.49
CA GLU A 166 -16.68 -19.55 14.04
C GLU A 166 -16.23 -18.11 14.21
N LEU A 167 -16.47 -17.26 13.20
CA LEU A 167 -16.20 -15.83 13.29
C LEU A 167 -16.98 -15.17 14.42
N ARG A 168 -18.25 -15.55 14.62
CA ARG A 168 -19.07 -15.04 15.73
C ARG A 168 -18.48 -15.44 17.09
N LEU A 169 -18.07 -16.70 17.26
CA LEU A 169 -17.43 -17.17 18.49
C LEU A 169 -16.10 -16.46 18.75
N LEU A 170 -15.25 -16.34 17.73
CA LEU A 170 -13.98 -15.63 17.84
C LEU A 170 -14.21 -14.16 18.22
N SER A 171 -15.20 -13.51 17.60
CA SER A 171 -15.53 -12.11 17.90
C SER A 171 -16.04 -11.92 19.34
N ALA A 172 -16.83 -12.87 19.86
CA ALA A 172 -17.33 -12.81 21.23
C ALA A 172 -16.19 -12.96 22.25
N LEU A 173 -15.29 -13.92 22.03
CA LEU A 173 -14.15 -14.16 22.91
C LEU A 173 -13.12 -13.02 22.87
N LEU A 174 -12.94 -12.38 21.70
CA LEU A 174 -12.09 -11.19 21.59
C LEU A 174 -12.70 -9.95 22.25
N ALA A 175 -14.03 -9.90 22.39
CA ALA A 175 -14.73 -8.80 23.04
C ALA A 175 -14.69 -8.88 24.57
N GLU A 176 -14.29 -10.02 25.15
CA GLU A 176 -14.11 -10.17 26.60
C GLU A 176 -12.91 -9.33 27.07
N ALA A 177 -13.12 -8.49 28.10
CA ALA A 177 -12.12 -7.54 28.61
C ALA A 177 -10.82 -8.21 29.12
N GLU A 178 -10.87 -9.51 29.43
CA GLU A 178 -9.72 -10.29 29.92
C GLU A 178 -8.93 -10.98 28.81
N CYS A 179 -9.42 -10.96 27.57
CA CYS A 179 -8.80 -11.65 26.44
C CYS A 179 -7.61 -10.84 25.90
N ARG A 180 -6.39 -11.15 26.37
CA ARG A 180 -5.15 -10.49 25.88
C ARG A 180 -4.48 -11.22 24.73
N LEU A 181 -4.65 -12.53 24.63
CA LEU A 181 -4.05 -13.36 23.59
C LEU A 181 -4.98 -14.52 23.25
N MET A 182 -5.28 -14.65 21.97
CA MET A 182 -6.06 -15.75 21.42
C MET A 182 -5.21 -16.47 20.38
N THR A 183 -4.90 -17.74 20.64
CA THR A 183 -4.16 -18.57 19.68
C THR A 183 -5.13 -19.45 18.90
N ILE A 184 -5.15 -19.29 17.57
CA ILE A 184 -5.91 -20.14 16.66
C ILE A 184 -4.93 -21.14 16.07
N SER A 185 -5.03 -22.39 16.49
CA SER A 185 -4.28 -23.48 15.86
C SER A 185 -5.15 -24.16 14.80
N ALA A 186 -4.60 -24.41 13.61
CA ALA A 186 -5.25 -25.19 12.57
C ALA A 186 -4.42 -26.45 12.34
N TRP A 187 -5.06 -27.62 12.47
CA TRP A 187 -4.47 -28.88 12.04
C TRP A 187 -4.80 -29.09 10.56
N VAL A 188 -3.76 -29.23 9.73
CA VAL A 188 -3.90 -29.66 8.34
C VAL A 188 -3.59 -31.16 8.30
N GLU A 189 -4.60 -31.99 8.08
CA GLU A 189 -4.36 -33.40 7.73
C GLU A 189 -3.79 -33.47 6.31
N VAL A 190 -2.54 -33.92 6.18
CA VAL A 190 -1.92 -34.24 4.89
C VAL A 190 -2.14 -35.73 4.63
N GLY A 191 -3.23 -36.07 3.93
CA GLY A 191 -3.62 -37.45 3.61
C GLY A 191 -4.33 -37.58 2.25
N LYS A 192 -3.89 -38.57 1.47
CA LYS A 192 -4.06 -38.81 0.03
C LYS A 192 -5.50 -38.87 -0.51
N ARG A 193 -5.62 -38.42 -1.78
CA ARG A 193 -6.63 -38.72 -2.82
C ARG A 193 -8.03 -39.21 -2.38
N ALA A 194 -8.99 -38.39 -2.84
CA ALA A 194 -10.37 -38.71 -3.17
C ALA A 194 -11.34 -38.91 -2.00
N SER A 195 -12.34 -38.03 -2.00
CA SER A 195 -13.66 -38.20 -1.38
C SER A 195 -13.72 -38.12 0.15
N ARG A 196 -14.52 -37.15 0.60
CA ARG A 196 -15.07 -36.90 1.96
C ARG A 196 -14.34 -35.86 2.82
N SER A 197 -15.14 -34.86 3.19
CA SER A 197 -15.03 -33.81 4.19
C SER A 197 -13.69 -33.65 4.91
N ARG A 198 -13.00 -32.55 4.61
CA ARG A 198 -11.89 -32.02 5.40
C ARG A 198 -12.44 -31.34 6.66
N SER A 199 -12.27 -31.95 7.82
CA SER A 199 -12.55 -31.31 9.10
C SER A 199 -11.30 -30.57 9.59
N VAL A 200 -11.41 -29.26 9.82
CA VAL A 200 -10.37 -28.49 10.50
C VAL A 200 -10.74 -28.47 11.98
N VAL A 201 -9.95 -29.13 12.83
CA VAL A 201 -10.07 -29.00 14.28
C VAL A 201 -9.31 -27.75 14.69
N ILE A 202 -10.04 -26.76 15.20
CA ILE A 202 -9.45 -25.55 15.81
C ILE A 202 -9.37 -25.81 17.31
N SER A 203 -8.16 -25.97 17.84
CA SER A 203 -7.96 -25.92 19.29
C SER A 203 -7.71 -24.48 19.69
N LEU A 204 -8.53 -23.98 20.61
CA LEU A 204 -8.51 -22.61 21.09
C LEU A 204 -8.02 -22.62 22.54
N CYS A 205 -6.88 -21.98 22.79
CA CYS A 205 -6.35 -21.79 24.14
C CYS A 205 -6.50 -20.31 24.50
N VAL A 206 -7.28 -20.01 25.55
CA VAL A 206 -7.43 -18.67 26.11
C VAL A 206 -6.63 -18.64 27.42
N LEU A 207 -5.61 -17.79 27.50
CA LEU A 207 -4.86 -17.55 28.73
C LEU A 207 -5.40 -16.27 29.40
N SER A 208 -6.22 -16.42 30.45
CA SER A 208 -6.56 -15.34 31.39
C SER A 208 -5.57 -15.31 32.56
N ARG A 209 -5.21 -14.12 33.06
CA ARG A 209 -4.20 -13.95 34.13
C ARG A 209 -4.83 -14.19 35.50
N TRP A 210 -4.08 -14.92 36.32
CA TRP A 210 -4.50 -15.72 37.47
C TRP A 210 -4.00 -15.11 38.80
N GLY A 211 -4.87 -15.08 39.82
CA GLY A 211 -4.49 -14.88 41.23
C GLY A 211 -4.05 -16.20 41.86
N SER A 212 -3.06 -16.13 42.76
CA SER A 212 -2.29 -17.25 43.33
C SER A 212 -3.08 -18.49 43.77
N SER A 213 -2.52 -19.67 43.45
CA SER A 213 -2.65 -21.00 44.10
C SER A 213 -3.56 -22.04 43.41
N ARG A 214 -2.94 -23.11 42.87
CA ARG A 214 -3.47 -24.40 42.34
C ARG A 214 -3.92 -24.47 40.86
N SER A 215 -2.94 -24.49 39.96
CA SER A 215 -3.09 -24.59 38.51
C SER A 215 -4.14 -25.61 38.06
N ARG A 216 -5.18 -25.15 37.35
CA ARG A 216 -5.93 -25.96 36.38
C ARG A 216 -5.80 -25.28 35.02
N MET A 217 -5.09 -25.92 34.08
CA MET A 217 -5.23 -25.60 32.66
C MET A 217 -6.63 -26.07 32.24
N ALA A 218 -7.53 -25.14 31.91
CA ALA A 218 -8.76 -25.50 31.21
C ALA A 218 -8.42 -25.63 29.72
N SER A 219 -8.01 -26.82 29.28
CA SER A 219 -7.96 -27.14 27.86
C SER A 219 -9.40 -27.39 27.39
N CYS A 220 -9.99 -26.41 26.70
CA CYS A 220 -11.29 -26.60 26.07
C CYS A 220 -11.08 -27.20 24.66
N SER A 221 -11.18 -28.52 24.57
CA SER A 221 -11.03 -29.25 23.30
C SER A 221 -12.35 -29.25 22.55
N TYR A 222 -12.51 -28.36 21.55
CA TYR A 222 -13.67 -28.39 20.67
C TYR A 222 -13.46 -29.39 19.52
N ARG A 223 -14.09 -30.56 19.60
CA ARG A 223 -14.17 -31.53 18.51
C ARG A 223 -15.49 -31.33 17.75
N TRP A 224 -15.39 -30.97 16.47
CA TRP A 224 -16.55 -30.77 15.60
C TRP A 224 -16.99 -32.08 14.95
N PRO A 225 -18.24 -32.55 15.13
CA PRO A 225 -18.81 -33.63 14.33
C PRO A 225 -19.29 -33.10 12.98
N SER A 226 -19.10 -33.90 11.91
CA SER A 226 -19.45 -33.54 10.53
C SER A 226 -20.95 -33.62 10.19
N SER A 227 -21.82 -33.89 11.18
CA SER A 227 -23.27 -33.97 10.96
C SER A 227 -24.05 -33.57 12.22
N ARG A 228 -25.09 -32.76 11.99
CA ARG A 228 -26.02 -32.18 12.98
C ARG A 228 -26.29 -33.11 14.17
N LEU A 229 -26.03 -32.61 15.38
CA LEU A 229 -26.90 -32.59 16.57
C LEU A 229 -26.06 -32.13 17.77
N HIS A 230 -26.48 -31.02 18.39
CA HIS A 230 -26.02 -30.39 19.65
C HIS A 230 -24.51 -30.23 19.95
N PRO A 231 -24.03 -29.03 20.32
CA PRO A 231 -22.73 -28.90 20.94
C PRO A 231 -22.77 -29.52 22.35
N ALA A 232 -22.18 -30.70 22.51
CA ALA A 232 -21.86 -31.23 23.84
C ALA A 232 -20.55 -30.58 24.29
N VAL A 233 -20.61 -29.73 25.31
CA VAL A 233 -19.43 -29.22 26.01
C VAL A 233 -18.88 -30.35 26.87
N TRP A 234 -17.74 -30.91 26.49
CA TRP A 234 -17.01 -31.85 27.33
C TRP A 234 -15.91 -31.08 28.08
N ILE A 235 -16.10 -30.92 29.38
CA ILE A 235 -15.04 -30.49 30.29
C ILE A 235 -14.34 -31.77 30.76
N GLU A 236 -13.27 -32.18 30.08
CA GLU A 236 -12.38 -33.20 30.64
C GLU A 236 -11.57 -32.58 31.79
N THR A 237 -12.00 -32.86 33.03
CA THR A 237 -11.14 -32.63 34.21
C THR A 237 -10.14 -33.79 34.32
N GLY A 238 -9.14 -33.80 33.45
CA GLY A 238 -8.04 -34.76 33.49
C GLY A 238 -7.07 -34.45 34.63
N ALA A 239 -7.41 -34.83 35.87
CA ALA A 239 -6.45 -34.88 36.96
C ALA A 239 -5.58 -36.15 36.79
N LYS A 240 -4.46 -36.05 36.07
CA LYS A 240 -3.39 -37.05 36.18
C LYS A 240 -2.48 -36.66 37.34
N ARG A 241 -2.57 -37.44 38.42
CA ARG A 241 -1.64 -37.42 39.55
C ARG A 241 -0.30 -37.94 39.04
N LEU A 242 0.72 -37.09 39.00
CA LEU A 242 2.10 -37.53 38.84
C LEU A 242 2.54 -38.10 40.19
N THR A 243 2.81 -39.40 40.23
CA THR A 243 3.84 -39.98 41.10
C THR A 243 5.09 -40.14 40.27
#